data_AF-A0AAF1BLD5-F1
#
_entry.id   AF-A0AAF1BLD5-F1
#
_cell.length_a   1.000
_cell.length_b   1.000
_cell.length_c   1.000
_cell.angle_alpha   90.00
_cell.angle_beta   90.00
_cell.angle_gamma   90.00
#
_symmetry.space_group_name_H-M   'P 1'
#
loop_
_entity.id
_entity.type
_entity.pdbx_description
1 polymer ?
#
loop_
_entity_poly.entity_id
_entity_poly.type
_entity_poly.pdbx_seq_one_letter_code
_entity_poly.pdbx_strand_id
1 'polypeptide(L)'
;MAKLEEVPDDEPVLRHRVPSAAGKGKKGKAPSTKTVKIPLAQPSAKAAEFAARAGKAGKGPLVDLDLDDLKAAGVTFTEVAAEGSDADDGDDGDDEEDDRTDEERATEAWWDEFFDGMLYTVPFSFLYMMLDILTNLSYNQHPDFYYYLQNYSVALPTVGIIIFYTTRYAKSLWWHFFGTLISIVCGTRLIYLVNKASYIVVLRQGPAVGTLWILTIVQLPLSRAMLALAVITAWGYSQGMKLIP
;
A
#
# COMPACT_ATOMS: atom_id res chain seq x y z
N MET A 1 45.51 26.38 8.45
CA MET A 1 46.17 25.43 7.52
C MET A 1 45.54 24.07 7.72
N ALA A 2 44.50 23.75 6.95
CA ALA A 2 43.89 22.44 6.89
C ALA A 2 44.00 21.97 5.44
N LYS A 3 44.55 20.77 5.27
CA LYS A 3 44.83 20.16 3.97
C LYS A 3 43.50 19.84 3.28
N LEU A 4 43.36 20.30 2.04
CA LEU A 4 42.35 19.82 1.11
C LEU A 4 42.77 18.41 0.71
N GLU A 5 41.96 17.42 1.10
CA GLU A 5 42.06 16.06 0.61
C GLU A 5 41.35 16.02 -0.75
N GLU A 6 42.14 15.92 -1.82
CA GLU A 6 41.68 15.76 -3.19
C GLU A 6 40.94 14.42 -3.30
N VAL A 7 39.63 14.51 -3.57
CA VAL A 7 38.81 13.37 -4.00
C VAL A 7 39.19 13.06 -5.45
N PRO A 8 39.57 11.82 -5.80
CA PRO A 8 39.87 11.46 -7.18
C PRO A 8 38.61 11.54 -8.06
N ASP A 9 38.67 12.37 -9.09
CA ASP A 9 37.70 12.42 -10.19
C ASP A 9 37.80 11.15 -11.05
N ASP A 10 37.31 10.02 -10.56
CA ASP A 10 37.03 8.85 -11.40
C ASP A 10 35.65 9.05 -12.06
N GLU A 11 35.65 9.77 -13.18
CA GLU A 11 34.54 9.74 -14.13
C GLU A 11 34.31 8.30 -14.62
N PRO A 12 33.10 7.73 -14.53
CA PRO A 12 32.79 6.50 -15.22
C PRO A 12 32.77 6.79 -16.72
N VAL A 13 33.89 6.52 -17.39
CA VAL A 13 34.02 6.55 -18.85
C VAL A 13 32.90 5.71 -19.45
N LEU A 14 31.87 6.40 -19.94
CA LEU A 14 30.80 5.84 -20.76
C LEU A 14 31.44 5.22 -22.00
N ARG A 15 31.65 3.91 -21.97
CA ARG A 15 32.13 3.14 -23.13
C ARG A 15 31.06 3.21 -24.22
N HIS A 16 31.26 4.15 -25.14
CA HIS A 16 30.56 4.26 -26.40
C HIS A 16 30.80 2.96 -27.18
N ARG A 17 29.80 2.06 -27.22
CA ARG A 17 29.90 0.80 -27.95
C ARG A 17 29.78 1.10 -29.44
N VAL A 18 30.92 1.20 -30.11
CA VAL A 18 31.02 1.28 -31.57
C VAL A 18 30.45 -0.03 -32.16
N PRO A 19 29.51 0.03 -33.14
CA PRO A 19 29.04 -1.17 -33.82
C PRO A 19 30.11 -1.67 -34.79
N SER A 20 30.81 -2.75 -34.42
CA SER A 20 31.71 -3.47 -35.32
C SER A 20 30.89 -4.24 -36.35
N ALA A 21 30.89 -3.74 -37.58
CA ALA A 21 30.49 -4.49 -38.76
C ALA A 21 31.55 -5.54 -39.13
N ALA A 22 31.12 -6.52 -39.94
CA ALA A 22 31.90 -7.57 -40.62
C ALA A 22 32.15 -8.86 -39.84
N GLY A 23 31.35 -9.89 -40.19
CA GLY A 23 31.55 -11.28 -39.84
C GLY A 23 30.60 -12.20 -40.61
N LYS A 24 30.91 -12.44 -41.89
CA LYS A 24 30.22 -13.40 -42.76
C LYS A 24 30.33 -14.83 -42.20
N GLY A 25 29.19 -15.51 -42.11
CA GLY A 25 29.04 -16.91 -42.51
C GLY A 25 29.50 -17.98 -41.51
N LYS A 26 28.54 -18.53 -40.76
CA LYS A 26 28.44 -19.99 -40.54
C LYS A 26 27.02 -20.34 -40.10
N LYS A 27 26.35 -21.18 -40.92
CA LYS A 27 25.05 -21.77 -40.66
C LYS A 27 25.15 -22.69 -39.43
N GLY A 28 24.71 -22.18 -38.28
CA GLY A 28 24.49 -22.95 -37.05
C GLY A 28 23.01 -23.28 -36.91
N LYS A 29 22.74 -24.58 -36.83
CA LYS A 29 21.42 -25.23 -36.77
C LYS A 29 20.64 -24.76 -35.53
N ALA A 30 19.44 -24.22 -35.73
CA ALA A 30 18.55 -23.80 -34.64
C ALA A 30 18.13 -25.01 -33.77
N PRO A 31 18.10 -24.90 -32.43
CA PRO A 31 17.43 -25.88 -31.60
C PRO A 31 15.92 -25.71 -31.75
N SER A 32 15.28 -26.74 -32.30
CA SER A 32 13.84 -26.89 -32.44
C SER A 32 13.16 -26.85 -31.06
N THR A 33 12.48 -25.74 -30.76
CA THR A 33 11.59 -25.63 -29.61
C THR A 33 10.36 -26.49 -29.90
N LYS A 34 10.32 -27.69 -29.33
CA LYS A 34 9.13 -28.55 -29.36
C LYS A 34 8.01 -27.86 -28.59
N THR A 35 7.04 -27.31 -29.31
CA THR A 35 5.76 -26.89 -28.76
C THR A 35 5.05 -28.12 -28.22
N VAL A 36 5.06 -28.30 -26.90
CA VAL A 36 4.19 -29.27 -26.23
C VAL A 36 2.78 -28.73 -26.37
N LYS A 37 2.04 -29.22 -27.37
CA LYS A 37 0.59 -29.07 -27.48
C LYS A 37 -0.03 -29.74 -26.26
N ILE A 38 -0.34 -28.97 -25.23
CA ILE A 38 -1.21 -29.41 -24.15
C ILE A 38 -2.63 -29.43 -24.75
N PRO A 39 -3.27 -30.59 -24.92
CA PRO A 39 -4.66 -30.62 -25.35
C PRO A 39 -5.51 -30.05 -24.22
N LEU A 40 -6.03 -28.84 -24.43
CA LEU A 40 -7.11 -28.31 -23.61
C LEU A 40 -8.31 -29.26 -23.76
N ALA A 41 -8.60 -30.00 -22.71
CA ALA A 41 -9.81 -30.78 -22.59
C ALA A 41 -10.99 -29.83 -22.78
N GLN A 42 -11.73 -30.01 -23.87
CA GLN A 42 -12.99 -29.29 -24.07
C GLN A 42 -13.95 -29.67 -22.95
N PRO A 43 -14.69 -28.70 -22.38
CA PRO A 43 -15.67 -29.00 -21.35
C PRO A 43 -16.68 -30.01 -21.91
N SER A 44 -16.78 -31.15 -21.24
CA SER A 44 -17.63 -32.26 -21.65
C SER A 44 -19.07 -31.78 -21.87
N ALA A 45 -19.77 -32.39 -22.83
CA ALA A 45 -21.17 -32.08 -23.18
C ALA A 45 -22.14 -32.11 -21.98
N LYS A 46 -21.77 -32.76 -20.87
CA LYS A 46 -22.54 -32.74 -19.61
C LYS A 46 -22.54 -31.38 -18.91
N ALA A 47 -21.51 -30.54 -19.10
CA ALA A 47 -21.48 -29.18 -18.57
C ALA A 47 -22.46 -28.25 -19.31
N ALA A 48 -22.63 -28.46 -20.63
CA ALA A 48 -23.63 -27.75 -21.43
C ALA A 48 -25.06 -28.20 -21.07
N GLU A 49 -25.26 -29.48 -20.73
CA GLU A 49 -26.56 -30.00 -20.28
C GLU A 49 -26.95 -29.46 -18.89
N PHE A 50 -25.98 -29.27 -17.99
CA PHE A 50 -26.22 -28.62 -16.69
C PHE A 50 -26.57 -27.13 -16.82
N ALA A 51 -25.92 -26.42 -17.75
CA ALA A 51 -26.23 -25.03 -18.07
C ALA A 51 -27.62 -24.89 -18.73
N ALA A 52 -28.02 -25.83 -19.60
CA ALA A 52 -29.34 -25.85 -20.23
C ALA A 52 -30.48 -26.16 -19.24
N ARG A 53 -30.21 -26.93 -18.17
CA ARG A 53 -31.19 -27.22 -17.11
C ARG A 53 -31.34 -26.06 -16.11
N ALA A 54 -30.33 -25.19 -15.97
CA ALA A 54 -30.42 -23.96 -15.18
C ALA A 54 -31.24 -22.85 -15.88
N GLY A 55 -31.36 -22.89 -17.20
CA GLY A 55 -32.10 -21.89 -17.99
C GLY A 55 -33.63 -22.04 -17.97
N LYS A 56 -34.20 -23.02 -17.25
CA LYS A 56 -35.64 -23.32 -17.27
C LYS A 56 -36.33 -23.30 -15.89
N ALA A 57 -35.66 -22.78 -14.86
CA ALA A 57 -36.27 -22.48 -13.56
C ALA A 57 -36.51 -20.96 -13.49
N GLY A 58 -37.76 -20.60 -13.23
CA GLY A 58 -38.29 -19.24 -13.36
C GLY A 58 -37.58 -18.20 -12.50
N LYS A 59 -37.72 -16.96 -12.96
CA LYS A 59 -37.49 -15.74 -12.19
C LYS A 59 -38.23 -15.82 -10.85
N GLY A 60 -37.48 -16.03 -9.79
CA GLY A 60 -37.90 -15.91 -8.40
C GLY A 60 -36.69 -16.22 -7.51
N PRO A 61 -36.39 -15.43 -6.47
CA PRO A 61 -35.34 -15.77 -5.52
C PRO A 61 -35.68 -17.11 -4.86
N LEU A 62 -34.68 -17.99 -4.68
CA LEU A 62 -34.89 -19.37 -4.23
C LEU A 62 -35.13 -19.49 -2.71
N VAL A 63 -35.20 -18.35 -2.02
CA VAL A 63 -35.47 -18.24 -0.59
C VAL A 63 -36.12 -16.86 -0.37
N ASP A 64 -37.45 -16.80 -0.44
CA ASP A 64 -38.22 -15.69 0.13
C ASP A 64 -38.31 -15.94 1.63
N LEU A 65 -37.31 -15.46 2.37
CA LEU A 65 -37.44 -15.32 3.81
C LEU A 65 -38.18 -14.01 4.05
N ASP A 66 -39.45 -14.12 4.38
CA ASP A 66 -40.26 -12.96 4.75
C ASP A 66 -39.67 -12.33 6.01
N LEU A 67 -39.60 -11.00 6.07
CA LEU A 67 -38.95 -10.28 7.17
C LEU A 67 -39.56 -10.62 8.54
N ASP A 68 -40.83 -11.03 8.54
CA ASP A 68 -41.56 -11.43 9.74
C ASP A 68 -41.10 -12.80 10.30
N ASP A 69 -40.64 -13.72 9.45
CA ASP A 69 -40.10 -15.03 9.88
C ASP A 69 -38.70 -14.91 10.50
N LEU A 70 -37.87 -13.96 10.05
CA LEU A 70 -36.57 -13.70 10.69
C LEU A 70 -36.70 -12.95 12.02
N LYS A 71 -37.72 -12.09 12.14
CA LYS A 71 -38.04 -11.38 13.39
C LYS A 71 -38.60 -12.34 14.44
N ALA A 72 -39.41 -13.31 14.02
CA ALA A 72 -39.88 -14.41 14.87
C ALA A 72 -38.75 -15.36 15.32
N ALA A 73 -37.69 -15.52 14.50
CA ALA A 73 -36.51 -16.31 14.84
C ALA A 73 -35.50 -15.58 15.76
N GLY A 74 -35.80 -14.36 16.21
CA GLY A 74 -34.99 -13.61 17.17
C GLY A 74 -33.71 -12.98 16.59
N VAL A 75 -33.60 -12.89 15.26
CA VAL A 75 -32.45 -12.26 14.60
C VAL A 75 -32.65 -10.75 14.60
N THR A 76 -31.94 -10.04 15.46
CA THR A 76 -31.91 -8.57 15.48
C THR A 76 -31.02 -8.07 14.35
N PHE A 77 -31.61 -7.44 13.35
CA PHE A 77 -30.84 -6.78 12.30
C PHE A 77 -30.43 -5.39 12.77
N THR A 78 -29.12 -5.18 12.91
CA THR A 78 -28.54 -3.84 13.03
C THR A 78 -28.71 -3.14 11.68
N GLU A 79 -29.63 -2.17 11.61
CA GLU A 79 -29.78 -1.29 10.45
C GLU A 79 -28.45 -0.57 10.18
N VAL A 80 -27.83 -0.86 9.04
CA VAL A 80 -26.82 0.03 8.46
C VAL A 80 -27.60 1.10 7.71
N ALA A 81 -27.99 2.14 8.44
CA ALA A 81 -28.51 3.37 7.87
C ALA A 81 -27.45 4.00 6.96
N ALA A 82 -27.84 4.26 5.72
CA ALA A 82 -27.10 5.16 4.84
C ALA A 82 -27.16 6.57 5.43
N GLU A 83 -26.02 7.26 5.42
CA GLU A 83 -25.77 8.61 5.94
C GLU A 83 -26.95 9.58 5.76
N GLY A 84 -27.45 10.07 6.89
CA GLY A 84 -28.21 11.31 7.03
C GLY A 84 -27.75 11.97 8.32
N SER A 85 -27.09 13.11 8.19
CA SER A 85 -26.70 14.01 9.26
C SER A 85 -27.86 14.28 10.22
N ASP A 86 -27.68 13.93 11.49
CA ASP A 86 -28.02 14.73 12.67
C ASP A 86 -27.64 13.88 13.89
N ALA A 87 -26.48 14.19 14.47
CA ALA A 87 -26.05 13.63 15.74
C ALA A 87 -26.88 14.29 16.84
N ASP A 88 -28.07 13.75 17.09
CA ASP A 88 -28.73 13.82 18.39
C ASP A 88 -28.24 12.60 19.19
N ASP A 89 -27.12 12.80 19.87
CA ASP A 89 -26.51 11.79 20.73
C ASP A 89 -27.31 11.79 22.04
N GLY A 90 -28.26 10.86 22.12
CA GLY A 90 -28.85 10.43 23.37
C GLY A 90 -27.81 9.68 24.19
N ASP A 91 -26.98 10.44 24.90
CA ASP A 91 -26.11 9.97 25.98
C ASP A 91 -26.98 9.74 27.22
N ASP A 92 -27.80 8.69 27.19
CA ASP A 92 -28.29 8.03 28.39
C ASP A 92 -27.19 7.05 28.85
N GLY A 93 -26.06 7.62 29.28
CA GLY A 93 -25.00 6.93 30.01
C GLY A 93 -25.23 7.12 31.50
N ASP A 94 -25.35 6.02 32.23
CA ASP A 94 -25.36 6.00 33.69
C ASP A 94 -24.29 6.95 34.25
N ASP A 95 -24.73 8.04 34.88
CA ASP A 95 -23.91 8.92 35.72
C ASP A 95 -23.46 8.15 36.98
N GLU A 96 -22.60 7.14 36.82
CA GLU A 96 -21.67 6.80 37.88
C GLU A 96 -20.79 8.03 38.05
N GLU A 97 -21.00 8.77 39.15
CA GLU A 97 -20.15 9.91 39.55
C GLU A 97 -18.69 9.46 39.53
N ASP A 98 -18.03 9.74 38.41
CA ASP A 98 -16.66 9.39 38.16
C ASP A 98 -15.79 10.31 39.03
N ASP A 99 -15.48 9.85 40.24
CA ASP A 99 -14.69 10.55 41.27
C ASP A 99 -13.22 10.80 40.86
N ARG A 100 -12.86 10.50 39.59
CA ARG A 100 -11.55 10.77 39.03
C ARG A 100 -11.30 12.27 38.89
N THR A 101 -10.10 12.68 39.29
CA THR A 101 -9.62 14.05 39.16
C THR A 101 -9.38 14.42 37.69
N ASP A 102 -9.44 15.71 37.36
CA ASP A 102 -9.11 16.20 36.00
C ASP A 102 -7.68 15.81 35.58
N GLU A 103 -6.77 15.67 36.55
CA GLU A 103 -5.40 15.20 36.34
C GLU A 103 -5.39 13.73 35.89
N GLU A 104 -6.17 12.86 36.54
CA GLU A 104 -6.28 11.44 36.17
C GLU A 104 -6.85 11.26 34.77
N ARG A 105 -7.94 11.97 34.43
CA ARG A 105 -8.54 11.94 33.07
C ARG A 105 -7.54 12.38 32.00
N ALA A 106 -6.75 13.43 32.27
CA ALA A 106 -5.73 13.89 31.35
C ALA A 106 -4.61 12.87 31.17
N THR A 107 -4.20 12.17 32.23
CA THR A 107 -3.19 11.11 32.13
C THR A 107 -3.68 9.88 31.38
N GLU A 108 -4.93 9.47 31.59
CA GLU A 108 -5.54 8.34 30.85
C GLU A 108 -5.63 8.65 29.35
N ALA A 109 -6.13 9.84 28.98
CA ALA A 109 -6.21 10.25 27.58
C ALA A 109 -4.83 10.27 26.90
N TRP A 110 -3.79 10.70 27.61
CA TRP A 110 -2.42 10.67 27.11
C TRP A 110 -1.89 9.24 26.93
N TRP A 111 -2.16 8.35 27.89
CA TRP A 111 -1.77 6.95 27.81
C TRP A 111 -2.49 6.22 26.67
N ASP A 112 -3.79 6.45 26.49
CA ASP A 112 -4.56 5.87 25.40
C ASP A 112 -4.01 6.29 24.03
N GLU A 113 -3.72 7.59 23.85
CA GLU A 113 -3.09 8.10 22.63
C GLU A 113 -1.70 7.49 22.38
N PHE A 114 -0.91 7.31 23.45
CA PHE A 114 0.40 6.68 23.37
C PHE A 114 0.34 5.20 23.01
N PHE A 115 -0.57 4.44 23.65
CA PHE A 115 -0.79 3.03 23.37
C PHE A 115 -1.31 2.80 21.96
N ASP A 116 -2.24 3.62 21.49
CA ASP A 116 -2.72 3.58 20.10
C ASP A 116 -1.58 3.83 19.11
N GLY A 117 -0.76 4.87 19.36
CA GLY A 117 0.43 5.16 18.57
C GLY A 117 1.43 4.00 18.55
N MET A 118 1.66 3.33 19.69
CA MET A 118 2.55 2.16 19.77
C MET A 118 1.96 0.96 19.02
N LEU A 119 0.65 0.75 19.12
CA LEU A 119 -0.07 -0.34 18.45
C LEU A 119 0.03 -0.21 16.92
N TYR A 120 -0.01 1.01 16.39
CA TYR A 120 0.27 1.27 14.97
C TYR A 120 1.78 1.19 14.64
N THR A 121 2.66 1.62 15.53
CA THR A 121 4.11 1.64 15.25
C THR A 121 4.67 0.25 14.95
N VAL A 122 4.21 -0.80 15.65
CA VAL A 122 4.68 -2.19 15.47
C VAL A 122 4.46 -2.73 14.04
N PRO A 123 3.22 -2.74 13.47
CA PRO A 123 3.01 -3.22 12.12
C PRO A 123 3.68 -2.32 11.07
N PHE A 124 3.75 -1.01 11.28
CA PHE A 124 4.42 -0.11 10.34
C PHE A 124 5.95 -0.24 10.35
N SER A 125 6.57 -0.49 11.50
CA SER A 125 8.01 -0.76 11.56
C SER A 125 8.35 -2.08 10.87
N PHE A 126 7.51 -3.10 11.03
CA PHE A 126 7.62 -4.35 10.29
C PHE A 126 7.47 -4.14 8.78
N LEU A 127 6.48 -3.33 8.36
CA LEU A 127 6.28 -2.97 6.95
C LEU A 127 7.52 -2.28 6.36
N TYR A 128 8.14 -1.36 7.12
CA TYR A 128 9.38 -0.71 6.71
C TYR A 128 10.52 -1.71 6.51
N MET A 129 10.75 -2.58 7.49
CA MET A 129 11.77 -3.61 7.39
C MET A 129 11.51 -4.56 6.21
N MET A 130 10.26 -4.95 5.99
CA MET A 130 9.87 -5.80 4.87
C MET A 130 10.14 -5.10 3.52
N LEU A 131 9.77 -3.83 3.37
CA LEU A 131 9.98 -3.10 2.13
C LEU A 131 11.48 -2.90 1.83
N ASP A 132 12.29 -2.68 2.86
CA ASP A 132 13.76 -2.60 2.73
C ASP A 132 14.35 -3.93 2.24
N ILE A 133 13.94 -5.05 2.85
CA ILE A 133 14.40 -6.38 2.41
C ILE A 133 13.93 -6.71 0.98
N LEU A 134 12.66 -6.45 0.66
CA LEU A 134 12.09 -6.76 -0.66
C LEU A 134 12.76 -5.97 -1.78
N THR A 135 13.07 -4.68 -1.55
CA THR A 135 13.78 -3.87 -2.54
C THR A 135 15.19 -4.39 -2.77
N ASN A 136 15.95 -4.71 -1.71
CA ASN A 136 17.28 -5.30 -1.86
C ASN A 136 17.26 -6.67 -2.58
N LEU A 137 16.27 -7.51 -2.28
CA LEU A 137 16.10 -8.81 -2.92
C LEU A 137 15.73 -8.69 -4.41
N SER A 138 14.88 -7.71 -4.76
CA SER A 138 14.47 -7.46 -6.15
C SER A 138 15.63 -7.09 -7.07
N TYR A 139 16.73 -6.59 -6.49
CA TYR A 139 17.96 -6.27 -7.21
C TYR A 139 19.10 -7.25 -6.94
N ASN A 140 18.80 -8.40 -6.35
CA ASN A 140 19.75 -9.48 -6.06
C ASN A 140 20.99 -9.01 -5.29
N GLN A 141 20.79 -8.14 -4.29
CA GLN A 141 21.89 -7.67 -3.44
C GLN A 141 21.69 -8.10 -2.01
N HIS A 142 22.80 -8.53 -1.40
CA HIS A 142 22.85 -9.03 -0.04
C HIS A 142 23.71 -8.09 0.82
N PRO A 143 23.17 -6.93 1.24
CA PRO A 143 23.76 -6.15 2.31
C PRO A 143 23.93 -6.97 3.59
N ASP A 144 24.93 -6.60 4.38
CA ASP A 144 25.14 -7.18 5.70
C ASP A 144 23.96 -6.88 6.63
N PHE A 145 23.64 -7.83 7.52
CA PHE A 145 22.58 -7.69 8.53
C PHE A 145 22.74 -6.42 9.39
N TYR A 146 23.99 -6.05 9.68
CA TYR A 146 24.33 -4.86 10.47
C TYR A 146 23.85 -3.55 9.82
N TYR A 147 23.93 -3.46 8.49
CA TYR A 147 23.49 -2.28 7.75
C TYR A 147 21.98 -2.07 7.89
N TYR A 148 21.19 -3.15 7.80
CA TYR A 148 19.74 -3.10 8.00
C TYR A 148 19.38 -2.66 9.41
N LEU A 149 20.06 -3.20 10.43
CA LEU A 149 19.77 -2.88 11.82
C LEU A 149 20.07 -1.40 12.13
N GLN A 150 21.17 -0.86 11.59
CA GLN A 150 21.53 0.54 11.74
C GLN A 150 20.47 1.47 11.09
N ASN A 151 20.10 1.22 9.83
CA ASN A 151 19.07 2.01 9.17
C ASN A 151 17.70 1.88 9.86
N TYR A 152 17.34 0.67 10.30
CA TYR A 152 16.09 0.41 11.00
C TYR A 152 16.01 1.19 12.32
N SER A 153 17.10 1.24 13.09
CA SER A 153 17.15 1.99 14.36
C SER A 153 16.91 3.49 14.19
N VAL A 154 17.23 4.07 13.03
CA VAL A 154 16.98 5.48 12.71
C VAL A 154 15.56 5.67 12.16
N ALA A 155 15.09 4.72 11.37
CA ALA A 155 13.75 4.76 10.78
C ALA A 155 12.65 4.59 11.83
N LEU A 156 12.85 3.73 12.82
CA LEU A 156 11.85 3.42 13.86
C LEU A 156 11.38 4.65 14.64
N PRO A 157 12.25 5.49 15.25
CA PRO A 157 11.80 6.69 15.94
C PRO A 157 11.18 7.70 14.97
N THR A 158 11.66 7.77 13.72
CA THR A 158 11.11 8.67 12.71
C THR A 158 9.67 8.30 12.36
N VAL A 159 9.42 7.02 12.07
CA VAL A 159 8.08 6.50 11.77
C VAL A 159 7.17 6.59 13.00
N GLY A 160 7.69 6.27 14.19
CA GLY A 160 6.95 6.37 15.45
C GLY A 160 6.47 7.79 15.74
N ILE A 161 7.32 8.80 15.53
CA ILE A 161 6.93 10.21 15.69
C ILE A 161 5.85 10.60 14.67
N ILE A 162 5.98 10.17 13.41
CA ILE A 162 4.99 10.45 12.37
C ILE A 162 3.64 9.82 12.75
N ILE A 163 3.62 8.57 13.17
CA ILE A 163 2.39 7.86 13.56
C ILE A 163 1.74 8.51 14.77
N PHE A 164 2.51 8.76 15.82
CA PHE A 164 2.03 9.42 17.03
C PHE A 164 1.43 10.80 16.71
N TYR A 165 2.07 11.55 15.82
CA TYR A 165 1.55 12.84 15.41
C TYR A 165 0.29 12.71 14.55
N THR A 166 0.17 11.70 13.68
CA THR A 166 -1.07 11.55 12.91
C THR A 166 -2.24 11.07 13.76
N THR A 167 -2.03 10.11 14.68
CA THR A 167 -3.11 9.61 15.55
C THR A 167 -3.64 10.73 16.44
N ARG A 168 -2.74 11.58 16.96
CA ARG A 168 -3.10 12.73 17.80
C ARG A 168 -4.04 13.74 17.14
N TYR A 169 -3.94 13.94 15.82
CA TYR A 169 -4.70 14.99 15.13
C TYR A 169 -5.72 14.46 14.10
N ALA A 170 -6.10 13.18 14.21
CA ALA A 170 -7.04 12.53 13.30
C ALA A 170 -8.39 13.27 13.16
N LYS A 171 -8.82 14.02 14.18
CA LYS A 171 -10.10 14.75 14.17
C LYS A 171 -10.10 16.02 13.32
N SER A 172 -8.95 16.53 12.89
CA SER A 172 -8.90 17.81 12.17
C SER A 172 -9.00 17.63 10.65
N LEU A 173 -9.92 18.38 10.03
CA LEU A 173 -10.07 18.42 8.57
C LEU A 173 -8.78 18.85 7.85
N TRP A 174 -7.96 19.67 8.50
CA TRP A 174 -6.71 20.16 7.95
C TRP A 174 -5.69 19.04 7.73
N TRP A 175 -5.67 18.06 8.64
CA TRP A 175 -4.85 16.86 8.47
C TRP A 175 -5.26 16.01 7.30
N HIS A 176 -6.57 15.87 7.05
CA HIS A 176 -7.04 15.15 5.87
C HIS A 176 -6.55 15.81 4.57
N PHE A 177 -6.49 17.14 4.50
CA PHE A 177 -5.95 17.84 3.33
C PHE A 177 -4.44 17.66 3.19
N PHE A 178 -3.68 17.83 4.27
CA PHE A 178 -2.23 17.63 4.24
C PHE A 178 -1.84 16.18 3.91
N GLY A 179 -2.48 15.20 4.55
CA GLY A 179 -2.25 13.79 4.27
C GLY A 179 -2.56 13.43 2.82
N THR A 180 -3.60 14.03 2.23
CA THR A 180 -3.91 13.88 0.79
C THR A 180 -2.78 14.46 -0.08
N LEU A 181 -2.30 15.66 0.23
CA LEU A 181 -1.22 16.30 -0.53
C LEU A 181 0.10 15.52 -0.44
N ILE A 182 0.47 15.10 0.78
CA ILE A 182 1.66 14.28 1.03
C ILE A 182 1.54 12.96 0.28
N SER A 183 0.38 12.30 0.32
CA SER A 183 0.14 11.05 -0.42
C SER A 183 0.33 11.22 -1.92
N ILE A 184 -0.20 12.31 -2.52
CA ILE A 184 -0.02 12.63 -3.94
C ILE A 184 1.46 12.84 -4.27
N VAL A 185 2.18 13.64 -3.47
CA VAL A 185 3.60 13.92 -3.69
C VAL A 185 4.43 12.65 -3.54
N CYS A 186 4.18 11.86 -2.49
CA CYS A 186 4.92 10.64 -2.20
C CYS A 186 4.68 9.56 -3.26
N GLY A 187 3.42 9.35 -3.65
CA GLY A 187 3.06 8.40 -4.71
C GLY A 187 3.61 8.81 -6.09
N THR A 188 3.54 10.10 -6.43
CA THR A 188 4.13 10.64 -7.65
C THR A 188 5.65 10.47 -7.67
N ARG A 189 6.31 10.76 -6.53
CA ARG A 189 7.75 10.59 -6.34
C ARG A 189 8.17 9.13 -6.44
N LEU A 190 7.37 8.20 -5.90
CA LEU A 190 7.63 6.77 -5.95
C LEU A 190 7.60 6.24 -7.38
N ILE A 191 6.59 6.61 -8.17
CA ILE A 191 6.50 6.26 -9.59
C ILE A 191 7.70 6.81 -10.37
N TYR A 192 8.09 8.07 -10.10
CA TYR A 192 9.27 8.66 -10.72
C TYR A 192 10.56 7.92 -10.35
N LEU A 193 10.74 7.55 -9.07
CA LEU A 193 11.89 6.79 -8.62
C LEU A 193 12.00 5.44 -9.35
N VAL A 194 10.89 4.70 -9.44
CA VAL A 194 10.88 3.37 -10.08
C VAL A 194 11.18 3.46 -11.58
N ASN A 195 10.73 4.52 -12.27
CA ASN A 195 10.92 4.63 -13.73
C ASN A 195 12.26 5.29 -14.12
N LYS A 196 12.65 6.36 -13.44
CA LYS A 196 13.74 7.26 -13.87
C LYS A 196 14.98 7.22 -13.02
N ALA A 197 14.91 6.76 -11.77
CA ALA A 197 16.06 6.85 -10.88
C ALA A 197 17.03 5.68 -11.10
N SER A 198 18.31 5.95 -10.89
CA SER A 198 19.33 4.93 -10.87
C SER A 198 19.09 3.97 -9.71
N TYR A 199 19.44 2.70 -9.92
CA TYR A 199 19.31 1.62 -8.96
C TYR A 199 19.70 1.98 -7.51
N ILE A 200 20.85 2.63 -7.30
CA ILE A 200 21.36 3.02 -5.98
C ILE A 200 20.39 3.98 -5.25
N VAL A 201 19.74 4.88 -6.00
CA VAL A 201 18.79 5.84 -5.44
C VAL A 201 17.49 5.15 -5.03
N VAL A 202 17.04 4.19 -5.85
CA VAL A 202 15.83 3.41 -5.56
C VAL A 202 16.01 2.57 -4.30
N LEU A 203 17.17 1.96 -4.10
CA LEU A 203 17.47 1.23 -2.86
C LEU A 203 17.48 2.13 -1.62
N ARG A 204 18.12 3.29 -1.70
CA ARG A 204 18.29 4.17 -0.52
C ARG A 204 17.00 4.86 -0.12
N GLN A 205 16.17 5.25 -1.08
CA GLN A 205 14.98 6.09 -0.82
C GLN A 205 13.67 5.31 -0.98
N GLY A 206 13.64 4.23 -1.75
CA GLY A 206 12.44 3.45 -2.06
C GLY A 206 11.71 2.96 -0.81
N PRO A 207 12.39 2.32 0.16
CA PRO A 207 11.75 1.82 1.38
C PRO A 207 11.13 2.95 2.22
N ALA A 208 11.86 4.04 2.44
CA ALA A 208 11.37 5.17 3.23
C ALA A 208 10.20 5.90 2.54
N VAL A 209 10.30 6.16 1.23
CA VAL A 209 9.24 6.83 0.48
C VAL A 209 8.01 5.92 0.35
N GLY A 210 8.18 4.62 0.11
CA GLY A 210 7.08 3.68 -0.02
C GLY A 210 6.32 3.47 1.28
N THR A 211 7.02 3.38 2.41
CA THR A 211 6.39 3.28 3.73
C THR A 211 5.63 4.54 4.10
N LEU A 212 6.22 5.72 3.86
CA LEU A 212 5.53 7.00 4.09
C LEU A 212 4.27 7.10 3.22
N TRP A 213 4.35 6.72 1.95
CA TRP A 213 3.19 6.69 1.07
C TRP A 213 2.09 5.75 1.57
N ILE A 214 2.42 4.52 1.94
CA ILE A 214 1.45 3.55 2.47
C ILE A 214 0.82 4.06 3.77
N LEU A 215 1.64 4.60 4.69
CA LEU A 215 1.19 5.19 5.95
C LEU A 215 0.15 6.29 5.68
N THR A 216 0.44 7.19 4.75
CA THR A 216 -0.50 8.26 4.42
C THR A 216 -1.78 7.73 3.79
N ILE A 217 -1.74 6.70 2.93
CA ILE A 217 -2.95 6.11 2.35
C ILE A 217 -3.83 5.46 3.41
N VAL A 218 -3.23 4.69 4.32
CA VAL A 218 -3.95 3.94 5.36
C VAL A 218 -4.65 4.87 6.35
N GLN A 219 -4.06 6.03 6.65
CA GLN A 219 -4.62 7.00 7.59
C GLN A 219 -5.69 7.91 6.98
N LEU A 220 -5.89 7.87 5.66
CA LEU A 220 -6.89 8.71 4.99
C LEU A 220 -8.27 8.04 4.94
N PRO A 221 -9.37 8.81 5.02
CA PRO A 221 -10.69 8.28 4.73
C PRO A 221 -10.74 7.76 3.29
N LEU A 222 -11.40 6.61 3.09
CA LEU A 222 -11.39 5.84 1.84
C LEU A 222 -11.71 6.69 0.60
N SER A 223 -12.65 7.62 0.71
CA SER A 223 -13.06 8.50 -0.38
C SER A 223 -11.91 9.41 -0.87
N ARG A 224 -11.14 10.01 0.05
CA ARG A 224 -10.00 10.87 -0.30
C ARG A 224 -8.81 10.07 -0.78
N ALA A 225 -8.58 8.89 -0.22
CA ALA A 225 -7.52 7.99 -0.68
C ALA A 225 -7.73 7.58 -2.15
N MET A 226 -8.98 7.25 -2.52
CA MET A 226 -9.34 6.95 -3.91
C MET A 226 -9.09 8.14 -4.85
N LEU A 227 -9.43 9.37 -4.43
CA LEU A 227 -9.14 10.57 -5.21
C LEU A 227 -7.63 10.79 -5.38
N ALA A 228 -6.83 10.64 -4.32
CA ALA A 228 -5.37 10.76 -4.39
C ALA A 228 -4.78 9.74 -5.37
N LEU A 229 -5.22 8.48 -5.30
CA LEU A 229 -4.80 7.42 -6.23
C LEU A 229 -5.23 7.70 -7.67
N ALA A 230 -6.44 8.20 -7.88
CA ALA A 230 -6.91 8.60 -9.21
C ALA A 230 -6.05 9.72 -9.80
N VAL A 231 -5.67 10.72 -8.99
CA VAL A 231 -4.79 11.81 -9.43
C VAL A 231 -3.38 11.30 -9.75
N ILE A 232 -2.80 10.46 -8.89
CA ILE A 232 -1.46 9.88 -9.11
C ILE A 232 -1.44 9.02 -10.40
N THR A 233 -2.46 8.19 -10.59
CA THR A 233 -2.55 7.32 -11.78
C THR A 233 -2.80 8.11 -13.05
N ALA A 234 -3.70 9.11 -13.03
CA ALA A 234 -3.93 10.01 -14.16
C ALA A 234 -2.67 10.80 -14.56
N TRP A 235 -1.93 11.30 -13.56
CA TRP A 235 -0.64 11.95 -13.79
C TRP A 235 0.39 10.98 -14.38
N GLY A 236 0.52 9.78 -13.82
CA GLY A 236 1.44 8.75 -14.31
C GLY A 236 1.13 8.33 -15.76
N TYR A 237 -0.15 8.23 -16.12
CA TYR A 237 -0.58 7.98 -17.49
C TYR A 237 -0.23 9.14 -18.44
N SER A 238 -0.45 10.39 -17.99
CA SER A 238 -0.13 11.59 -18.77
C SER A 238 1.38 11.73 -19.05
N GLN A 239 2.23 11.22 -18.16
CA GLN A 239 3.69 11.20 -18.36
C GLN A 239 4.15 10.14 -19.39
N GLY A 240 3.23 9.43 -20.05
CA GLY A 240 3.54 8.59 -21.21
C GLY A 240 4.41 7.38 -20.89
N MET A 241 4.45 6.96 -19.63
CA MET A 241 5.13 5.75 -19.20
C MET A 241 4.33 4.56 -19.73
N LYS A 242 4.72 4.04 -20.90
CA LYS A 242 4.18 2.79 -21.43
C LYS A 242 4.43 1.71 -20.37
N LEU A 243 3.35 1.19 -19.79
CA LEU A 243 3.36 -0.12 -19.14
C LEU A 243 3.65 -1.12 -20.25
N ILE A 244 4.93 -1.35 -20.51
CA ILE A 244 5.38 -2.41 -21.40
C ILE A 244 5.13 -3.70 -20.61
N PRO A 245 4.21 -4.57 -21.08
CA PRO A 245 3.94 -5.84 -20.42
C PRO A 245 5.14 -6.79 -20.51
#